data_AF-A0A3N5VPH3-F1
#
_entry.id   AF-A0A3N5VPH3-F1
#
_cell.length_a   1.000
_cell.length_b   1.000
_cell.length_c   1.000
_cell.angle_alpha   90.00
_cell.angle_beta   90.00
_cell.angle_gamma   90.00
#
_symmetry.space_group_name_H-M   'P 1'
#
loop_
_entity.id
_entity.type
_entity.pdbx_description
1 polymer ?
#
loop_
_entity_poly.entity_id
_entity_poly.type
_entity_poly.pdbx_seq_one_letter_code
_entity_poly.pdbx_strand_id
1 'polypeptide(L)'
;MNNDLETILDTCLYQIEEDESNIDECLARYPEHAEQLKPLLTAATRLTHARAVIPDPSYKARARTQLNVYMQQHPQRKRVSPILLRFSIALATVLLLFVASGTAFAQTALPGDAFYNWKLTSEHVWRITSIDPLGVDITLSNRRMNELVVVSGDEVRRARAVQNYEKLLIKFSAEQDEGKRARILPILRAQHDALIKAGILVPELENYFPR
;
A
#
# COMPACT_ATOMS: atom_id res chain seq x y z
N MET A 1 30.39 -42.93 26.92
CA MET A 1 30.97 -43.42 25.66
C MET A 1 29.93 -43.54 24.54
N ASN A 2 28.63 -43.81 24.80
CA ASN A 2 27.62 -43.83 23.72
C ASN A 2 27.28 -42.46 23.09
N ASN A 3 27.24 -41.38 23.89
CA ASN A 3 26.92 -40.04 23.37
C ASN A 3 27.90 -39.54 22.31
N ASP A 4 29.16 -39.99 22.34
CA ASP A 4 30.19 -39.51 21.43
C ASP A 4 30.02 -40.14 20.04
N LEU A 5 29.79 -41.47 20.00
CA LEU A 5 29.48 -42.18 18.76
C LEU A 5 28.21 -41.67 18.09
N GLU A 6 27.15 -41.43 18.87
CA GLU A 6 25.87 -40.89 18.35
C GLU A 6 26.06 -39.49 17.75
N THR A 7 26.82 -38.61 18.42
CA THR A 7 27.11 -37.25 17.93
C THR A 7 27.98 -37.28 16.66
N ILE A 8 28.96 -38.18 16.61
CA ILE A 8 29.83 -38.39 15.44
C ILE A 8 29.01 -38.94 14.26
N LEU A 9 28.11 -39.90 14.52
CA LEU A 9 27.22 -40.45 13.50
C LEU A 9 26.31 -39.37 12.92
N ASP A 10 25.69 -38.56 13.77
CA ASP A 10 24.77 -37.49 13.35
C ASP A 10 25.51 -36.44 12.50
N THR A 11 26.72 -36.08 12.91
CA THR A 11 27.60 -35.18 12.14
C THR A 11 27.97 -35.76 10.77
N CYS A 12 28.35 -37.04 10.71
CA CYS A 12 28.68 -37.72 9.45
C CYS A 12 27.46 -37.81 8.53
N LEU A 13 26.27 -38.10 9.07
CA LEU A 13 25.03 -38.17 8.28
C LEU A 13 24.65 -36.81 7.71
N TYR A 14 24.77 -35.73 8.50
CA TYR A 14 24.52 -34.37 8.05
C TYR A 14 25.45 -33.96 6.89
N GLN A 15 26.75 -34.22 7.02
CA GLN A 15 27.73 -33.90 5.98
C GLN A 15 27.55 -34.71 4.70
N ILE A 16 27.09 -35.97 4.80
CA ILE A 16 26.77 -36.80 3.64
C ILE A 16 25.48 -36.33 2.96
N GLU A 17 24.49 -35.82 3.71
CA GLU A 17 23.24 -35.29 3.15
C GLU A 17 23.44 -33.95 2.41
N GLU A 18 24.38 -33.12 2.86
CA GLU A 18 24.77 -31.84 2.23
C GLU A 18 25.81 -32.00 1.08
N ASP A 19 26.14 -33.24 0.68
CA ASP A 19 27.19 -33.56 -0.32
C ASP A 19 28.61 -33.03 0.06
N GLU A 20 28.85 -32.74 1.34
CA GLU A 20 30.13 -32.19 1.86
C GLU A 20 31.18 -33.26 2.16
N SER A 21 30.77 -34.53 2.36
CA SER A 21 31.70 -35.64 2.59
C SER A 21 31.10 -36.99 2.20
N ASN A 22 31.94 -37.95 1.85
CA ASN A 22 31.53 -39.34 1.58
C ASN A 22 31.79 -40.27 2.78
N ILE A 23 31.27 -41.50 2.72
CA ILE A 23 31.39 -42.50 3.81
C ILE A 23 32.86 -42.76 4.16
N ASP A 24 33.74 -42.93 3.17
CA ASP A 24 35.15 -43.27 3.41
C ASP A 24 35.91 -42.10 4.06
N GLU A 25 35.60 -40.87 3.69
CA GLU A 25 36.13 -39.65 4.32
C GLU A 25 35.65 -39.46 5.76
N CYS A 26 34.38 -39.78 6.04
CA CYS A 26 33.83 -39.78 7.39
C CYS A 26 34.53 -40.82 8.29
N LEU A 27 34.81 -42.02 7.75
CA LEU A 27 35.54 -43.07 8.46
C LEU A 27 37.01 -42.73 8.68
N ALA A 28 37.65 -42.05 7.71
CA ALA A 28 39.03 -41.58 7.85
C ALA A 28 39.18 -40.45 8.88
N ARG A 29 38.14 -39.64 9.09
CA ARG A 29 38.11 -38.54 10.07
C ARG A 29 37.96 -39.04 11.51
N TYR A 30 37.34 -40.21 11.71
CA TYR A 30 37.12 -40.81 13.03
C TYR A 30 37.60 -42.28 13.07
N PRO A 31 38.93 -42.51 12.99
CA PRO A 31 39.49 -43.86 12.88
C PRO A 31 39.22 -44.74 14.10
N GLU A 32 39.11 -44.15 15.29
CA GLU A 32 38.82 -44.87 16.55
C GLU A 32 37.40 -45.47 16.59
N HIS A 33 36.46 -44.89 15.84
CA HIS A 33 35.07 -45.34 15.78
C HIS A 33 34.69 -45.98 14.45
N ALA A 34 35.64 -46.14 13.51
CA ALA A 34 35.38 -46.55 12.14
C ALA A 34 34.69 -47.93 12.02
N GLU A 35 35.08 -48.92 12.85
CA GLU A 35 34.46 -50.25 12.83
C GLU A 35 32.98 -50.22 13.24
N GLN A 36 32.60 -49.32 14.15
CA GLN A 36 31.22 -49.19 14.64
C GLN A 36 30.38 -48.27 13.75
N LEU A 37 30.98 -47.22 13.15
CA LEU A 37 30.31 -46.25 12.27
C LEU A 37 29.96 -46.83 10.89
N LYS A 38 30.85 -47.64 10.31
CA LYS A 38 30.70 -48.19 8.96
C LYS A 38 29.35 -48.90 8.71
N PRO A 39 28.89 -49.85 9.55
CA PRO A 39 27.59 -50.49 9.32
C PRO A 39 26.41 -49.52 9.47
N LEU A 40 26.49 -48.53 10.36
CA LEU A 40 25.41 -47.55 10.61
C LEU A 40 25.25 -46.58 9.43
N LEU A 41 26.35 -46.03 8.92
CA LEU A 41 26.35 -45.15 7.74
C LEU A 41 25.89 -45.90 6.47
N THR A 42 26.29 -47.16 6.32
CA THR A 42 25.85 -48.01 5.20
C THR A 42 24.34 -48.31 5.27
N ALA A 43 23.79 -48.53 6.46
CA ALA A 43 22.36 -48.74 6.64
C ALA A 43 21.57 -47.46 6.36
N ALA A 44 22.02 -46.31 6.88
CA ALA A 44 21.37 -45.02 6.67
C ALA A 44 21.32 -44.64 5.18
N THR A 45 22.42 -44.81 4.45
CA THR A 45 22.47 -44.53 3.00
C THR A 45 21.57 -45.45 2.18
N ARG A 46 21.38 -46.72 2.58
CA ARG A 46 20.39 -47.59 1.92
C ARG A 46 18.95 -47.14 2.18
N LEU A 47 18.66 -46.59 3.36
CA LEU A 47 17.34 -46.10 3.74
C LEU A 47 17.00 -44.75 3.10
N THR A 48 17.97 -43.85 2.90
CA THR A 48 17.74 -42.57 2.21
C THR A 48 17.30 -42.78 0.76
N HIS A 49 17.85 -43.79 0.07
CA HIS A 49 17.41 -44.16 -1.28
C HIS A 49 15.96 -44.69 -1.32
N ALA A 50 15.43 -45.20 -0.22
CA ALA A 50 14.03 -45.63 -0.11
C ALA A 50 13.05 -44.48 0.21
N ARG A 51 13.55 -43.29 0.57
CA ARG A 51 12.73 -42.12 0.97
C ARG A 51 12.08 -41.40 -0.22
N ALA A 52 12.53 -41.67 -1.44
CA ALA A 52 12.02 -41.06 -2.68
C ALA A 52 10.72 -41.71 -3.20
N VAL A 53 9.78 -42.07 -2.31
CA VAL A 53 8.45 -42.53 -2.74
C VAL A 53 7.64 -41.30 -3.14
N ILE A 54 7.82 -40.87 -4.38
CA ILE A 54 6.97 -39.84 -5.00
C ILE A 54 5.70 -40.54 -5.49
N PRO A 55 4.51 -40.13 -5.02
CA PRO A 55 3.26 -40.74 -5.48
C PRO A 55 3.08 -40.50 -6.98
N ASP A 56 2.61 -41.54 -7.66
CA ASP A 56 2.34 -41.49 -9.10
C ASP A 56 1.44 -40.26 -9.44
N PRO A 57 1.79 -39.46 -10.48
CA PRO A 57 1.02 -38.27 -10.84
C PRO A 57 -0.46 -38.55 -11.11
N SER A 58 -0.80 -39.72 -11.65
CA SER A 58 -2.19 -40.13 -11.90
C SER A 58 -2.93 -40.45 -10.61
N TYR A 59 -2.26 -41.03 -9.61
CA TYR A 59 -2.80 -41.24 -8.27
C TYR A 59 -3.12 -39.89 -7.59
N LYS A 60 -2.19 -38.93 -7.66
CA LYS A 60 -2.39 -37.57 -7.12
C LYS A 60 -3.56 -36.86 -7.79
N ALA A 61 -3.70 -36.99 -9.11
CA ALA A 61 -4.82 -36.42 -9.85
C ALA A 61 -6.17 -37.04 -9.42
N ARG A 62 -6.24 -38.38 -9.31
CA ARG A 62 -7.45 -39.09 -8.85
C ARG A 62 -7.83 -38.71 -7.41
N ALA A 63 -6.85 -38.66 -6.51
CA ALA A 63 -7.08 -38.26 -5.11
C ALA A 63 -7.63 -36.83 -5.02
N ARG A 64 -7.12 -35.89 -5.82
CA ARG A 64 -7.66 -34.52 -5.91
C ARG A 64 -9.10 -34.50 -6.40
N THR A 65 -9.42 -35.26 -7.45
CA THR A 65 -10.79 -35.35 -7.97
C THR A 65 -11.75 -35.91 -6.93
N GLN A 66 -11.36 -37.00 -6.25
CA GLN A 66 -12.16 -37.60 -5.17
C GLN A 66 -12.38 -36.63 -4.00
N LEU A 67 -11.33 -35.91 -3.59
CA LEU A 67 -11.43 -34.90 -2.55
C LEU A 67 -12.39 -33.76 -2.95
N ASN A 68 -12.32 -33.29 -4.19
CA ASN A 68 -13.22 -32.25 -4.70
C ASN A 68 -14.67 -32.71 -4.70
N VAL A 69 -14.94 -33.94 -5.16
CA VAL A 69 -16.29 -34.53 -5.12
C VAL A 69 -16.80 -34.62 -3.67
N TYR A 70 -15.95 -35.07 -2.75
CA TYR A 70 -16.30 -35.15 -1.32
C TYR A 70 -16.63 -33.77 -0.73
N MET A 71 -15.83 -32.74 -1.03
CA MET A 71 -16.07 -31.37 -0.58
C MET A 71 -17.37 -30.78 -1.14
N GLN A 72 -17.73 -31.12 -2.39
CA GLN A 72 -19.00 -30.70 -2.99
C GLN A 72 -20.20 -31.39 -2.36
N GLN A 73 -20.07 -32.67 -2.00
CA GLN A 73 -21.11 -33.45 -1.35
C GLN A 73 -21.28 -33.11 0.14
N HIS A 74 -20.20 -32.66 0.79
CA HIS A 74 -20.18 -32.25 2.19
C HIS A 74 -19.78 -30.77 2.31
N PRO A 75 -20.61 -29.84 1.80
CA PRO A 75 -20.30 -28.43 1.89
C PRO A 75 -20.31 -28.02 3.38
N GLN A 76 -19.12 -27.82 3.94
CA GLN A 76 -19.00 -27.21 5.26
C GLN A 76 -19.50 -25.78 5.14
N ARG A 77 -20.69 -25.52 5.69
CA ARG A 77 -21.20 -24.15 5.82
C ARG A 77 -20.22 -23.39 6.70
N LYS A 78 -19.46 -22.46 6.10
CA LYS A 78 -18.67 -21.48 6.84
C LYS A 78 -19.64 -20.73 7.76
N ARG A 79 -19.66 -21.08 9.05
CA ARG A 79 -20.37 -20.32 10.06
C ARG A 79 -19.64 -19.00 10.21
N VAL A 80 -20.09 -17.99 9.47
CA VAL A 80 -19.72 -16.60 9.75
C VAL A 80 -20.22 -16.28 11.15
N SER A 81 -19.29 -15.92 12.05
CA SER A 81 -19.66 -15.54 13.40
C SER A 81 -20.53 -14.29 13.35
N PRO A 82 -21.74 -14.29 13.95
CA PRO A 82 -22.61 -13.12 13.96
C PRO A 82 -21.93 -11.94 14.67
N ILE A 83 -20.96 -12.20 15.54
CA ILE A 83 -20.15 -11.19 16.21
C ILE A 83 -19.25 -10.46 15.20
N LEU A 84 -18.57 -11.18 14.31
CA LEU A 84 -17.74 -10.58 13.27
C LEU A 84 -18.57 -9.74 12.30
N LEU A 85 -19.77 -10.22 11.94
CA LEU A 85 -20.69 -9.46 11.10
C LEU A 85 -21.14 -8.16 11.79
N ARG A 86 -21.49 -8.21 13.08
CA ARG A 86 -21.86 -7.03 13.86
C ARG A 86 -20.72 -6.02 13.98
N PHE A 87 -19.49 -6.48 14.22
CA PHE A 87 -18.31 -5.61 14.23
C PHE A 87 -18.05 -4.99 12.87
N SER A 88 -18.21 -5.74 11.77
CA SER A 88 -18.04 -5.20 10.43
C SER A 88 -19.08 -4.12 10.09
N ILE A 89 -20.34 -4.31 10.51
CA ILE A 89 -21.40 -3.31 10.36
C ILE A 89 -21.10 -2.08 11.23
N ALA A 90 -20.73 -2.27 12.50
CA ALA A 90 -20.40 -1.17 13.41
C ALA A 90 -19.17 -0.36 12.93
N LEU A 91 -18.15 -1.03 12.41
CA LEU A 91 -16.99 -0.37 11.83
C LEU A 91 -17.37 0.41 10.58
N ALA A 92 -18.19 -0.19 9.69
CA ALA A 92 -18.68 0.48 8.50
C ALA A 92 -19.52 1.72 8.84
N THR A 93 -20.41 1.65 9.84
CA THR A 93 -21.21 2.80 10.26
C THR A 93 -20.35 3.89 10.90
N VAL A 94 -19.36 3.55 11.74
CA VAL A 94 -18.42 4.53 12.30
C VAL A 94 -17.60 5.21 11.20
N LEU A 95 -17.08 4.45 10.24
CA LEU A 95 -16.37 5.03 9.10
C LEU A 95 -17.27 5.96 8.28
N LEU A 96 -18.52 5.55 8.04
CA LEU A 96 -19.49 6.35 7.29
C LEU A 96 -19.88 7.63 8.05
N LEU A 97 -20.04 7.56 9.37
CA LEU A 97 -20.24 8.72 10.24
C LEU A 97 -19.01 9.63 10.29
N PHE A 98 -17.80 9.07 10.26
CA PHE A 98 -16.55 9.83 10.25
C PHE A 98 -16.35 10.56 8.93
N VAL A 99 -16.69 9.91 7.81
CA VAL A 99 -16.72 10.56 6.49
C VAL A 99 -17.79 11.66 6.46
N ALA A 100 -19.00 11.40 6.96
CA ALA A 100 -20.07 12.39 7.02
C ALA A 100 -19.69 13.60 7.91
N SER A 101 -19.18 13.36 9.12
CA SER A 101 -18.81 14.41 10.09
C SER A 101 -17.55 15.17 9.67
N GLY A 102 -16.60 14.48 9.03
CA GLY A 102 -15.37 15.07 8.53
C GLY A 102 -15.60 16.08 7.40
N THR A 103 -16.69 15.95 6.62
CA THR A 103 -16.98 16.93 5.57
C THR A 103 -17.44 18.29 6.11
N ALA A 104 -18.21 18.35 7.20
CA ALA A 104 -18.71 19.63 7.72
C ALA A 104 -17.59 20.53 8.27
N PHE A 105 -16.66 19.97 9.05
CA PHE A 105 -15.55 20.71 9.63
C PHE A 105 -14.40 20.97 8.63
N ALA A 106 -14.23 20.11 7.62
CA ALA A 106 -13.18 20.33 6.61
C ALA A 106 -13.46 21.54 5.71
N GLN A 107 -14.72 21.88 5.44
CA GLN A 107 -15.04 22.98 4.53
C GLN A 107 -14.60 24.35 5.08
N THR A 108 -14.65 24.53 6.40
CA THR A 108 -14.27 25.79 7.07
C THR A 108 -12.80 25.87 7.45
N ALA A 109 -12.05 24.76 7.41
CA ALA A 109 -10.62 24.76 7.73
C ALA A 109 -9.84 25.70 6.81
N LEU A 110 -9.04 26.57 7.41
CA LEU A 110 -8.15 27.52 6.75
C LEU A 110 -6.71 27.02 6.70
N PRO A 111 -5.88 27.56 5.80
CA PRO A 111 -4.44 27.25 5.76
C PRO A 111 -3.81 27.41 7.15
N GLY A 112 -3.25 26.33 7.68
CA GLY A 112 -2.65 26.30 9.02
C GLY A 112 -3.48 25.58 10.08
N ASP A 113 -4.76 25.33 9.85
CA ASP A 113 -5.60 24.56 10.77
C ASP A 113 -5.33 23.05 10.68
N ALA A 114 -5.58 22.32 11.78
CA ALA A 114 -5.29 20.88 11.87
C ALA A 114 -5.99 20.04 10.78
N PHE A 115 -7.24 20.38 10.45
CA PHE A 115 -8.04 19.67 9.45
C PHE A 115 -7.82 20.15 8.01
N TYR A 116 -6.89 21.08 7.77
CA TYR A 116 -6.64 21.62 6.43
C TYR A 116 -6.07 20.57 5.47
N ASN A 117 -5.17 19.71 5.94
CA ASN A 117 -4.65 18.61 5.11
C ASN A 117 -5.76 17.65 4.71
N TRP A 118 -6.69 17.35 5.62
CA TRP A 118 -7.85 16.52 5.33
C TRP A 118 -8.77 17.18 4.28
N LYS A 119 -8.96 18.50 4.34
CA LYS A 119 -9.65 19.27 3.30
C LYS A 119 -9.00 19.06 1.93
N LEU A 120 -7.68 19.28 1.82
CA LEU A 120 -6.94 19.08 0.57
C LEU A 120 -7.08 17.65 0.02
N THR A 121 -7.00 16.64 0.89
CA THR A 121 -7.17 15.23 0.48
C THR A 121 -8.59 14.98 -0.03
N SER A 122 -9.62 15.48 0.64
CA SER A 122 -11.01 15.31 0.21
C SER A 122 -11.28 16.00 -1.14
N GLU A 123 -10.69 17.18 -1.36
CA GLU A 123 -10.77 17.93 -2.62
C GLU A 123 -10.05 17.18 -3.76
N HIS A 124 -8.92 16.52 -3.46
CA HIS A 124 -8.21 15.69 -4.42
C HIS A 124 -9.03 14.47 -4.86
N VAL A 125 -9.67 13.78 -3.90
CA VAL A 125 -10.58 12.66 -4.20
C VAL A 125 -11.76 13.14 -5.04
N TRP A 126 -12.39 14.25 -4.66
CA TRP A 126 -13.50 14.83 -5.42
C TRP A 126 -13.09 15.09 -6.87
N ARG A 127 -11.92 15.68 -7.10
CA ARG A 127 -11.39 15.91 -8.44
C ARG A 127 -11.18 14.62 -9.23
N ILE A 128 -10.60 13.57 -8.65
CA ILE A 128 -10.35 12.29 -9.34
C ILE A 128 -11.68 11.64 -9.76
N THR A 129 -12.70 11.75 -8.91
CA THR A 129 -14.01 11.13 -9.17
C THR A 129 -14.93 11.97 -10.08
N SER A 130 -14.58 13.23 -10.35
CA SER A 130 -15.41 14.13 -11.13
C SER A 130 -15.31 13.86 -12.63
N ILE A 131 -16.46 13.94 -13.32
CA ILE A 131 -16.56 13.86 -14.78
C ILE A 131 -15.92 15.10 -15.44
N ASP A 132 -15.95 16.27 -14.78
CA ASP A 132 -15.29 17.50 -15.22
C ASP A 132 -14.20 17.91 -14.20
N PRO A 133 -12.97 17.37 -14.30
CA PRO A 133 -11.87 17.74 -13.41
C PRO A 133 -11.49 19.21 -13.51
N LEU A 134 -11.65 19.84 -14.68
CA LEU A 134 -11.35 21.25 -14.88
C LEU A 134 -12.35 22.14 -14.14
N GLY A 135 -13.64 21.82 -14.21
CA GLY A 135 -14.68 22.51 -13.43
C GLY A 135 -14.42 22.45 -11.92
N VAL A 136 -13.93 21.30 -11.42
CA VAL A 136 -13.50 21.17 -10.02
C VAL A 136 -12.30 22.06 -9.74
N ASP A 137 -11.27 22.03 -10.58
CA ASP A 137 -10.07 22.87 -10.41
C ASP A 137 -10.39 24.38 -10.39
N ILE A 138 -11.31 24.82 -11.25
CA ILE A 138 -11.87 26.19 -11.27
C ILE A 138 -12.59 26.51 -9.96
N THR A 139 -13.39 25.58 -9.44
CA THR A 139 -14.12 25.78 -8.18
C THR A 139 -13.15 25.89 -7.01
N LEU A 140 -12.13 25.04 -6.99
CA LEU A 140 -11.07 25.05 -5.97
C LEU A 140 -10.20 26.31 -6.07
N SER A 141 -9.97 26.88 -7.25
CA SER A 141 -9.20 28.12 -7.38
C SER A 141 -9.92 29.33 -6.77
N ASN A 142 -11.24 29.44 -6.98
CA ASN A 142 -12.06 30.45 -6.31
C ASN A 142 -12.01 30.29 -4.78
N ARG A 143 -12.03 29.05 -4.29
CA ARG A 143 -11.89 28.76 -2.86
C ARG A 143 -10.52 29.17 -2.32
N ARG A 144 -9.43 28.83 -3.01
CA ARG A 144 -8.07 29.21 -2.59
C ARG A 144 -7.88 30.72 -2.58
N MET A 145 -8.42 31.45 -3.55
CA MET A 145 -8.44 32.91 -3.55
C MET A 145 -9.18 33.46 -2.32
N ASN A 146 -10.37 32.92 -2.00
CA ASN A 146 -11.11 33.33 -0.81
C ASN A 146 -10.35 33.03 0.49
N GLU A 147 -9.73 31.86 0.60
CA GLU A 147 -8.90 31.50 1.76
C GLU A 147 -7.74 32.49 1.93
N LEU A 148 -7.08 32.87 0.84
CA LEU A 148 -6.01 33.86 0.83
C LEU A 148 -6.48 35.24 1.33
N VAL A 149 -7.66 35.69 0.88
CA VAL A 149 -8.25 36.94 1.37
C VAL A 149 -8.54 36.86 2.86
N VAL A 150 -9.10 35.75 3.34
CA VAL A 150 -9.46 35.55 4.76
C VAL A 150 -8.21 35.54 5.65
N VAL A 151 -7.13 34.89 5.25
CA VAL A 151 -5.90 34.81 6.06
C VAL A 151 -4.90 35.93 5.80
N SER A 152 -5.25 36.92 4.99
CA SER A 152 -4.34 38.00 4.56
C SER A 152 -3.71 38.80 5.70
N GLY A 153 -4.36 38.84 6.87
CA GLY A 153 -3.87 39.50 8.08
C GLY A 153 -2.85 38.70 8.92
N ASP A 154 -2.68 37.39 8.67
CA ASP A 154 -1.70 36.53 9.36
C ASP A 154 -0.59 36.12 8.38
N GLU A 155 0.61 36.65 8.57
CA GLU A 155 1.76 36.43 7.67
C GLU A 155 2.06 34.94 7.41
N VAL A 156 2.00 34.12 8.47
CA VAL A 156 2.35 32.70 8.39
C VAL A 156 1.27 31.92 7.64
N ARG A 157 0.00 32.20 7.92
CA ARG A 157 -1.12 31.57 7.21
C ARG A 157 -1.21 32.06 5.78
N ARG A 158 -0.93 33.34 5.53
CA ARG A 158 -0.89 33.96 4.20
C ARG A 158 0.14 33.29 3.31
N ALA A 159 1.37 33.09 3.78
CA ALA A 159 2.40 32.40 3.01
C ALA A 159 1.95 30.99 2.59
N ARG A 160 1.29 30.25 3.48
CA ARG A 160 0.72 28.92 3.17
C ARG A 160 -0.43 29.01 2.15
N ALA A 161 -1.32 30.00 2.29
CA ALA A 161 -2.42 30.22 1.37
C ALA A 161 -1.96 30.57 -0.03
N VAL A 162 -0.95 31.44 -0.14
CA VAL A 162 -0.29 31.80 -1.41
C VAL A 162 0.27 30.55 -2.08
N GLN A 163 1.07 29.74 -1.39
CA GLN A 163 1.60 28.49 -1.95
C GLN A 163 0.51 27.53 -2.44
N ASN A 164 -0.62 27.44 -1.72
CA ASN A 164 -1.72 26.57 -2.13
C ASN A 164 -2.44 27.09 -3.38
N TYR A 165 -2.51 28.40 -3.55
CA TYR A 165 -3.07 29.02 -4.73
C TYR A 165 -2.12 28.93 -5.94
N GLU A 166 -0.83 29.19 -5.75
CA GLU A 166 0.22 29.05 -6.78
C GLU A 166 0.24 27.65 -7.39
N LYS A 167 0.09 26.59 -6.58
CA LYS A 167 -0.01 25.21 -7.07
C LYS A 167 -1.13 25.01 -8.09
N LEU A 168 -2.26 25.71 -7.94
CA LEU A 168 -3.35 25.69 -8.92
C LEU A 168 -3.01 26.52 -10.17
N LEU A 169 -2.34 27.67 -10.01
CA LEU A 169 -1.92 28.51 -11.12
C LEU A 169 -0.90 27.81 -12.02
N ILE A 170 0.09 27.14 -11.43
CA ILE A 170 1.07 26.32 -12.16
C ILE A 170 0.34 25.28 -13.01
N LYS A 171 -0.65 24.61 -12.42
CA LYS A 171 -1.43 23.61 -13.13
C LYS A 171 -2.27 24.19 -14.28
N PHE A 172 -2.88 25.35 -14.08
CA PHE A 172 -3.58 26.04 -15.17
C PHE A 172 -2.60 26.49 -16.27
N SER A 173 -1.35 26.79 -15.94
CA SER A 173 -0.39 27.33 -16.90
C SER A 173 0.11 26.25 -17.84
N ALA A 174 0.16 25.01 -17.33
CA ALA A 174 0.47 23.80 -18.07
C ALA A 174 -0.66 23.33 -19.01
N GLU A 175 -1.87 23.88 -18.93
CA GLU A 175 -2.98 23.48 -19.80
C GLU A 175 -2.77 24.05 -21.22
N GLN A 176 -2.68 23.16 -22.21
CA GLN A 176 -2.40 23.51 -23.61
C GLN A 176 -3.67 23.56 -24.47
N ASP A 177 -4.75 22.91 -24.04
CA ASP A 177 -6.01 22.87 -24.77
C ASP A 177 -6.67 24.26 -24.81
N GLU A 178 -6.89 24.79 -26.02
CA GLU A 178 -7.46 26.13 -26.22
C GLU A 178 -8.88 26.26 -25.63
N GLY A 179 -9.71 25.21 -25.74
CA GLY A 179 -11.08 25.21 -25.23
C GLY A 179 -11.11 25.28 -23.71
N LYS A 180 -10.20 24.59 -23.03
CA LYS A 180 -10.04 24.67 -21.58
C LYS A 180 -9.44 26.01 -21.15
N ARG A 181 -8.43 26.53 -21.86
CA ARG A 181 -7.84 27.85 -21.58
C ARG A 181 -8.89 28.95 -21.69
N ALA A 182 -9.79 28.90 -22.68
CA ALA A 182 -10.89 29.83 -22.82
C ALA A 182 -11.86 29.83 -21.61
N ARG A 183 -12.00 28.68 -20.92
CA ARG A 183 -12.78 28.59 -19.66
C ARG A 183 -12.01 29.15 -18.45
N ILE A 184 -10.69 28.99 -18.41
CA ILE A 184 -9.84 29.37 -17.26
C ILE A 184 -9.59 30.88 -17.21
N LEU A 185 -9.18 31.48 -18.33
CA LEU A 185 -8.72 32.88 -18.40
C LEU A 185 -9.71 33.92 -17.84
N PRO A 186 -11.02 33.91 -18.16
CA PRO A 186 -11.93 34.91 -17.61
C PRO A 186 -12.05 34.82 -16.08
N ILE A 187 -11.90 33.61 -15.53
CA ILE A 187 -11.97 33.36 -14.09
C ILE A 187 -10.72 33.88 -13.40
N LEU A 188 -9.54 33.57 -13.95
CA LEU A 188 -8.28 34.11 -13.42
C LEU A 188 -8.24 35.63 -13.47
N ARG A 189 -8.80 36.25 -14.53
CA ARG A 189 -8.90 37.72 -14.61
C ARG A 189 -9.77 38.29 -13.48
N ALA A 190 -10.94 37.70 -13.24
CA ALA A 190 -11.81 38.13 -12.14
C ALA A 190 -11.13 37.95 -10.77
N GLN A 191 -10.38 36.86 -10.58
CA GLN A 191 -9.61 36.62 -9.36
C GLN A 191 -8.48 37.63 -9.18
N HIS A 192 -7.78 37.99 -10.26
CA HIS A 192 -6.75 39.03 -10.25
C HIS A 192 -7.30 40.36 -9.75
N ASP A 193 -8.40 40.81 -10.33
CA ASP A 193 -9.04 42.08 -9.99
C ASP A 193 -9.53 42.08 -8.54
N ALA A 194 -10.04 40.94 -8.04
CA ALA A 194 -10.48 40.79 -6.66
C ALA A 194 -9.31 40.85 -5.67
N LEU A 195 -8.20 40.19 -5.98
CA LEU A 195 -6.99 40.19 -5.14
C LEU A 195 -6.34 41.58 -5.09
N ILE A 196 -6.25 42.28 -6.22
CA ILE A 196 -5.77 43.66 -6.28
C ILE A 196 -6.64 44.58 -5.42
N LYS A 197 -7.97 44.47 -5.51
CA LYS A 197 -8.90 45.24 -4.66
C LYS A 197 -8.72 44.92 -3.17
N ALA A 198 -8.34 43.70 -2.84
CA ALA A 198 -8.02 43.28 -1.46
C ALA A 198 -6.61 43.68 -1.01
N GLY A 199 -5.79 44.31 -1.87
CA GLY A 199 -4.41 44.70 -1.57
C GLY A 199 -3.44 43.52 -1.52
N ILE A 200 -3.78 42.39 -2.14
CA ILE A 200 -2.98 41.16 -2.14
C ILE A 200 -2.35 40.99 -3.52
N LEU A 201 -1.02 40.88 -3.56
CA LEU A 201 -0.27 40.63 -4.79
C LEU A 201 0.16 39.16 -4.84
N VAL A 202 -0.12 38.51 -5.98
CA VAL A 202 0.28 37.12 -6.26
C VAL A 202 1.09 37.14 -7.58
N PRO A 203 2.42 37.01 -7.52
CA PRO A 203 3.30 37.17 -8.70
C PRO A 203 2.96 36.24 -9.86
N GLU A 204 2.61 34.98 -9.58
CA GLU A 204 2.30 33.95 -10.58
C GLU A 204 1.07 34.30 -11.42
N LEU A 205 0.19 35.14 -10.89
CA LEU A 205 -1.02 35.58 -11.57
C LEU A 205 -0.75 36.79 -12.49
N GLU A 206 0.30 37.56 -12.21
CA GLU A 206 0.78 38.61 -13.10
C GLU A 206 1.34 38.03 -14.41
N ASN A 207 1.90 36.82 -14.37
CA ASN A 207 2.38 36.11 -15.58
C ASN A 207 1.26 35.81 -16.58
N TYR A 208 0.00 35.73 -16.12
CA TYR A 208 -1.16 35.51 -17.00
C TYR A 208 -1.67 36.79 -17.66
N PHE A 209 -1.48 37.93 -17.00
CA PHE A 209 -1.99 39.22 -17.42
C PHE A 209 -0.90 40.28 -17.21
N PRO A 210 0.20 40.22 -17.99
CA PRO A 210 1.20 41.28 -17.96
C PRO A 210 0.50 42.61 -18.28
N ARG A 211 0.79 43.62 -17.45
CA ARG A 211 0.23 44.97 -17.57
C ARG A 211 0.59 45.64 -18.89
#